data_AF-A0A0T6BHW4-F1
#
_entry.id   AF-A0A0T6BHW4-F1
#
_cell.length_a   1.000
_cell.length_b   1.000
_cell.length_c   1.000
_cell.angle_alpha   90.00
_cell.angle_beta   90.00
_cell.angle_gamma   90.00
#
_symmetry.space_group_name_H-M   'P 1'
#
loop_
_entity.id
_entity.type
_entity.pdbx_description
1 polymer ?
#
loop_
_entity_poly.entity_id
_entity_poly.type
_entity_poly.pdbx_seq_one_letter_code
_entity_poly.pdbx_strand_id
1 'polypeptide(L)'
;MAANLNNFENVLQAIHSKYISLPEHEVRRNNEILNRVLNDLISEMKKDAFFAARYNRIFYGGSYFDGLKVGKPEEFDLDILLKVPKLGQPVLTHTNEPGYLSLRFDAPAELPDEVFKRKMLDERNYLSTKKVREWMIGIVTKALNKYDFSTVDAREATYHLTVS
;
A
#
# COMPACT_ATOMS: atom_id res chain seq x y z
N MET A 1 37.98 -27.33 12.36
CA MET A 1 36.99 -26.24 12.45
C MET A 1 36.23 -26.01 11.14
N ALA A 2 36.87 -25.94 9.97
CA ALA A 2 36.19 -25.71 8.68
C ALA A 2 35.09 -26.74 8.30
N ALA A 3 35.30 -28.04 8.57
CA ALA A 3 34.31 -29.07 8.23
C ALA A 3 32.99 -28.97 9.03
N ASN A 4 33.02 -28.42 10.24
CA ASN A 4 31.83 -28.28 11.09
C ASN A 4 30.95 -27.07 10.71
N LEU A 5 31.58 -25.99 10.21
CA LEU A 5 30.87 -24.84 9.64
C LEU A 5 30.11 -25.23 8.36
N ASN A 6 30.73 -26.02 7.48
CA ASN A 6 30.06 -26.52 6.27
C ASN A 6 28.83 -27.37 6.59
N ASN A 7 28.86 -28.16 7.67
CA ASN A 7 27.72 -28.97 8.07
C ASN A 7 26.57 -28.11 8.59
N PHE A 8 26.86 -27.11 9.43
CA PHE A 8 25.84 -26.19 9.94
C PHE A 8 25.20 -25.35 8.84
N GLU A 9 26.00 -24.82 7.91
CA GLU A 9 25.52 -24.07 6.75
C GLU A 9 24.59 -24.93 5.88
N ASN A 10 24.95 -26.18 5.60
CA ASN A 10 24.11 -27.11 4.84
C ASN A 10 22.77 -27.41 5.54
N VAL A 11 22.79 -27.56 6.87
CA VAL A 11 21.56 -27.74 7.65
C VAL A 11 20.68 -26.49 7.59
N LEU A 12 21.26 -25.30 7.75
CA LEU A 12 20.52 -24.04 7.65
C LEU A 12 19.91 -23.84 6.25
N GLN A 13 20.66 -24.13 5.19
CA GLN A 13 20.15 -24.05 3.81
C GLN A 13 19.01 -25.06 3.58
N ALA A 14 19.14 -26.29 4.10
CA ALA A 14 18.08 -27.29 4.00
C ALA A 14 16.81 -26.87 4.75
N ILE A 15 16.95 -26.27 5.94
CA ILE A 15 15.81 -25.73 6.70
C ILE A 15 15.19 -24.55 5.94
N HIS A 16 16.02 -23.63 5.44
CA HIS A 16 15.58 -22.46 4.72
C HIS A 16 14.75 -22.85 3.49
N SER A 17 15.30 -23.72 2.63
CA SER A 17 14.65 -24.16 1.40
C SER A 17 13.37 -24.97 1.65
N LYS A 18 13.31 -25.78 2.72
CA LYS A 18 12.16 -26.67 2.95
C LYS A 18 11.02 -26.05 3.75
N TYR A 19 11.31 -25.11 4.64
CA TYR A 19 10.34 -24.64 5.64
C TYR A 19 10.19 -23.12 5.71
N ILE A 20 11.16 -22.35 5.20
CA ILE A 20 11.17 -20.89 5.36
C ILE A 20 10.83 -20.20 4.03
N SER A 21 11.47 -20.59 2.93
CA SER A 21 11.29 -19.98 1.63
C SER A 21 9.93 -20.31 1.02
N LEU A 22 9.29 -19.30 0.45
CA LEU A 22 8.10 -19.50 -0.36
C LEU A 22 8.47 -20.23 -1.67
N PRO A 23 7.71 -21.25 -2.09
CA PRO A 23 7.93 -21.88 -3.39
C PRO A 23 7.77 -20.87 -4.54
N GLU A 24 8.72 -20.84 -5.48
CA GLU A 24 8.71 -19.87 -6.60
C GLU A 24 7.40 -19.88 -7.40
N HIS A 25 6.81 -21.06 -7.59
CA HIS A 25 5.55 -21.21 -8.32
C HIS A 25 4.37 -20.57 -7.58
N GLU A 26 4.35 -20.61 -6.25
CA GLU A 26 3.35 -19.91 -5.43
C GLU A 26 3.55 -18.40 -5.47
N VAL A 27 4.80 -17.94 -5.37
CA VAL A 27 5.14 -16.51 -5.49
C VAL A 27 4.66 -15.96 -6.83
N ARG A 28 4.96 -16.65 -7.93
CA ARG A 28 4.52 -16.27 -9.27
C ARG A 28 3.00 -16.22 -9.37
N ARG A 29 2.32 -17.29 -8.96
CA ARG A 29 0.85 -17.39 -9.02
C ARG A 29 0.20 -16.24 -8.23
N ASN A 30 0.68 -15.97 -7.03
CA ASN A 30 0.11 -14.95 -6.16
C ASN A 30 0.35 -13.54 -6.72
N ASN A 31 1.54 -13.28 -7.29
CA ASN A 31 1.80 -12.02 -8.00
C ASN A 31 0.90 -11.83 -9.22
N GLU A 32 0.63 -12.88 -9.99
CA GLU A 32 -0.30 -12.82 -11.13
C GLU A 32 -1.73 -12.48 -10.67
N ILE A 33 -2.21 -13.12 -9.60
CA ILE A 33 -3.53 -12.84 -9.00
C ILE A 33 -3.59 -11.41 -8.45
N LEU A 34 -2.60 -11.01 -7.65
CA LEU A 34 -2.53 -9.68 -7.05
C LEU A 34 -2.55 -8.59 -8.12
N ASN A 35 -1.71 -8.73 -9.15
CA ASN A 35 -1.63 -7.73 -10.23
C ASN A 35 -2.96 -7.59 -10.96
N ARG A 36 -3.68 -8.69 -11.19
CA ARG A 36 -5.03 -8.63 -11.79
C ARG A 36 -5.99 -7.87 -10.89
N VAL A 37 -6.07 -8.24 -9.61
CA VAL A 37 -6.96 -7.59 -8.63
C VAL A 37 -6.64 -6.10 -8.50
N LEU A 38 -5.36 -5.72 -8.43
CA LEU A 38 -4.94 -4.32 -8.29
C LEU A 38 -5.20 -3.50 -9.54
N ASN A 39 -4.99 -4.07 -10.74
CA ASN A 39 -5.30 -3.38 -11.99
C ASN A 39 -6.79 -3.03 -12.07
N ASP A 40 -7.65 -3.98 -11.74
CA ASP A 40 -9.09 -3.77 -11.78
C ASP A 40 -9.56 -2.83 -10.67
N LEU A 41 -9.06 -3.01 -9.45
CA LEU A 41 -9.36 -2.13 -8.32
C LEU A 41 -8.96 -0.68 -8.64
N ILE A 42 -7.73 -0.45 -9.09
CA ILE A 42 -7.26 0.91 -9.43
C ILE A 42 -8.00 1.49 -10.61
N SER A 43 -8.39 0.67 -11.60
CA SER A 43 -9.24 1.11 -12.71
C SER A 43 -10.58 1.64 -12.20
N GLU A 44 -11.23 0.94 -11.28
CA GLU A 44 -12.46 1.40 -10.65
C GLU A 44 -12.26 2.64 -9.78
N MET A 45 -11.17 2.70 -8.99
CA MET A 45 -10.84 3.87 -8.18
C MET A 45 -10.59 5.13 -9.03
N LYS A 46 -9.96 4.98 -10.21
CA LYS A 46 -9.72 6.08 -11.17
C LYS A 46 -10.99 6.64 -11.81
N LYS A 47 -12.16 6.04 -11.60
CA LYS A 47 -13.44 6.67 -11.96
C LYS A 47 -13.80 7.83 -11.04
N ASP A 48 -13.23 7.90 -9.82
CA ASP A 48 -13.31 9.10 -8.98
C ASP A 48 -12.32 10.15 -9.52
N ALA A 49 -12.85 11.28 -10.01
CA ALA A 49 -12.05 12.33 -10.63
C ALA A 49 -10.97 12.91 -9.70
N PHE A 50 -11.24 12.94 -8.39
CA PHE A 50 -10.29 13.49 -7.42
C PHE A 50 -9.13 12.52 -7.18
N PHE A 51 -9.41 11.22 -7.08
CA PHE A 51 -8.38 10.16 -7.05
C PHE A 51 -7.57 10.14 -8.35
N ALA A 52 -8.23 10.14 -9.51
CA ALA A 52 -7.58 10.09 -10.82
C ALA A 52 -6.58 11.24 -11.02
N ALA A 53 -6.92 12.45 -10.58
CA ALA A 53 -6.05 13.61 -10.67
C ALA A 53 -4.77 13.49 -9.80
N ARG A 54 -4.80 12.66 -8.75
CA ARG A 54 -3.72 12.53 -7.76
C ARG A 54 -2.95 11.24 -7.85
N TYR A 55 -3.56 10.17 -8.34
CA TYR A 55 -2.89 8.90 -8.49
C TYR A 55 -1.65 9.04 -9.38
N ASN A 56 -0.54 8.46 -8.92
CA ASN A 56 0.69 8.35 -9.69
C ASN A 56 0.97 6.88 -10.03
N ARG A 57 1.28 6.07 -9.02
CA ARG A 57 1.62 4.65 -9.15
C ARG A 57 1.44 3.91 -7.84
N ILE A 58 1.43 2.58 -7.90
CA ILE A 58 1.59 1.69 -6.75
C ILE A 58 3.06 1.30 -6.64
N PHE A 59 3.56 1.20 -5.41
CA PHE A 59 4.73 0.42 -5.08
C PHE A 59 4.33 -0.77 -4.23
N TYR A 60 5.11 -1.82 -4.39
CA TYR A 60 4.96 -3.06 -3.65
C TYR A 60 6.03 -3.05 -2.56
N GLY A 61 5.59 -3.11 -1.32
CA GLY A 61 6.47 -3.04 -0.16
C GLY A 61 6.31 -4.25 0.75
N GLY A 62 7.00 -4.21 1.87
CA GLY A 62 6.84 -5.18 2.93
C GLY A 62 7.52 -6.52 2.65
N SER A 63 7.50 -7.36 3.67
CA SER A 63 8.30 -8.60 3.73
C SER A 63 8.07 -9.54 2.54
N TYR A 64 6.87 -9.55 1.94
CA TYR A 64 6.59 -10.38 0.78
C TYR A 64 7.43 -9.97 -0.44
N PHE A 65 7.44 -8.68 -0.78
CA PHE A 65 8.19 -8.17 -1.92
C PHE A 65 9.69 -8.03 -1.65
N ASP A 66 10.07 -7.87 -0.38
CA ASP A 66 11.47 -7.89 0.05
C ASP A 66 12.07 -9.31 0.09
N GLY A 67 11.26 -10.35 -0.16
CA GLY A 67 11.69 -11.76 -0.08
C GLY A 67 11.96 -12.24 1.36
N LEU A 68 11.49 -11.48 2.35
CA LEU A 68 11.65 -11.73 3.77
C LEU A 68 10.44 -12.43 4.40
N LYS A 69 9.34 -12.60 3.66
CA LYS A 69 8.13 -13.28 4.16
C LYS A 69 8.43 -14.76 4.35
N VAL A 70 8.22 -15.21 5.58
CA VAL A 70 8.32 -16.61 5.99
C VAL A 70 6.91 -17.16 6.23
N GLY A 71 6.67 -18.42 5.88
CA GLY A 71 5.37 -19.05 6.09
C GLY A 71 4.42 -18.84 4.91
N LYS A 72 3.15 -18.48 5.16
CA LYS A 72 2.14 -18.33 4.09
C LYS A 72 2.02 -16.89 3.58
N PRO A 73 1.91 -16.67 2.26
CA PRO A 73 1.77 -15.34 1.66
C PRO A 73 0.31 -14.87 1.68
N GLU A 74 -0.20 -14.59 2.88
CA GLU A 74 -1.61 -14.23 3.11
C GLU A 74 -1.86 -12.71 3.13
N GLU A 75 -0.80 -11.90 2.99
CA GLU A 75 -0.85 -10.44 3.14
C GLU A 75 0.13 -9.77 2.16
N PHE A 76 -0.27 -8.61 1.65
CA PHE A 76 0.54 -7.76 0.78
C PHE A 76 0.48 -6.30 1.28
N ASP A 77 1.64 -5.68 1.45
CA ASP A 77 1.75 -4.26 1.73
C ASP A 77 1.83 -3.47 0.42
N LEU A 78 0.97 -2.48 0.27
CA LEU A 78 0.84 -1.69 -0.96
C LEU A 78 0.93 -0.19 -0.65
N ASP A 79 1.89 0.47 -1.28
CA ASP A 79 2.07 1.91 -1.16
C ASP A 79 1.49 2.62 -2.38
N ILE A 80 0.42 3.39 -2.19
CA ILE A 80 -0.19 4.20 -3.25
C ILE A 80 0.45 5.58 -3.24
N LEU A 81 1.26 5.89 -4.25
CA LEU A 81 1.87 7.21 -4.40
C LEU A 81 0.85 8.20 -4.96
N LEU A 82 0.55 9.22 -4.15
CA LEU A 82 -0.33 10.33 -4.49
C LEU A 82 0.47 11.61 -4.76
N LYS A 83 0.00 12.40 -5.72
CA LYS A 83 0.51 13.74 -6.00
C LYS A 83 -0.09 14.73 -5.01
N VAL A 84 0.79 15.46 -4.32
CA VAL A 84 0.43 16.59 -3.47
C VAL A 84 0.64 17.89 -4.26
N PRO A 85 -0.27 18.88 -4.18
CA PRO A 85 -0.07 20.18 -4.83
C PRO A 85 1.22 20.84 -4.36
N LYS A 86 1.98 21.41 -5.31
CA LYS A 86 3.21 22.17 -5.01
C LYS A 86 2.93 23.62 -4.60
N LEU A 87 1.81 24.17 -5.05
CA LEU A 87 1.36 25.51 -4.69
C LEU A 87 0.83 25.53 -3.25
N GLY A 88 0.94 26.68 -2.59
CA GLY A 88 0.55 26.87 -1.20
C GLY A 88 1.62 26.52 -0.17
N GLN A 89 2.89 26.44 -0.61
CA GLN A 89 4.07 26.29 0.23
C GLN A 89 3.94 25.12 1.22
N PRO A 90 3.94 23.86 0.73
CA PRO A 90 3.93 22.69 1.58
C PRO A 90 5.25 22.59 2.37
N VAL A 91 5.16 22.55 3.69
CA VAL A 91 6.28 22.45 4.63
C VAL A 91 6.13 21.20 5.49
N LEU A 92 7.18 20.39 5.55
CA LEU A 92 7.27 19.28 6.49
C LEU A 92 7.80 19.80 7.83
N THR A 93 7.08 19.49 8.90
CA THR A 93 7.45 19.84 10.27
C THR A 93 7.60 18.57 11.10
N HIS A 94 8.60 18.54 11.97
CA HIS A 94 8.74 17.48 12.95
C HIS A 94 7.61 17.55 13.97
N THR A 95 7.13 16.38 14.39
CA THR A 95 6.30 16.26 15.59
C THR A 95 7.20 15.99 16.79
N ASN A 96 6.63 16.02 17.99
CA ASN A 96 7.35 15.59 19.19
C ASN A 96 7.49 14.06 19.28
N GLU A 97 6.89 13.33 18.34
CA GLU A 97 6.87 11.87 18.30
C GLU A 97 7.88 11.37 17.25
N PRO A 98 8.95 10.66 17.66
CA PRO A 98 9.91 10.10 16.73
C PRO A 98 9.24 9.21 15.67
N GLY A 99 9.68 9.35 14.42
CA GLY A 99 9.12 8.61 13.29
C GLY A 99 7.88 9.25 12.65
N TYR A 100 7.37 10.35 13.20
CA TYR A 100 6.22 11.06 12.64
C TYR A 100 6.60 12.45 12.12
N LEU A 101 5.94 12.85 11.04
CA LEU A 101 6.03 14.19 10.44
C LEU A 101 4.64 14.74 10.22
N SER A 102 4.53 16.06 10.19
CA SER A 102 3.33 16.77 9.78
C SER A 102 3.61 17.57 8.52
N LEU A 103 2.63 17.63 7.61
CA LEU A 103 2.71 18.44 6.40
C LEU A 103 1.73 19.61 6.54
N ARG A 104 2.22 20.85 6.50
CA ARG A 104 1.41 22.07 6.57
C ARG A 104 1.52 22.86 5.27
N PHE A 105 0.46 23.55 4.87
CA PHE A 105 0.50 24.53 3.80
C PHE A 105 0.55 25.94 4.41
N ASP A 106 1.67 26.63 4.25
CA ASP A 106 1.90 27.95 4.87
C ASP A 106 1.22 29.08 4.09
N ALA A 107 0.99 28.88 2.80
CA ALA A 107 0.28 29.81 1.93
C ALA A 107 -0.98 29.17 1.33
N PRO A 108 -1.94 28.67 2.14
CA PRO A 108 -3.07 27.91 1.63
C PRO A 108 -3.94 28.74 0.67
N ALA A 109 -3.93 30.08 0.76
CA ALA A 109 -4.62 30.95 -0.19
C ALA A 109 -4.09 30.83 -1.64
N GLU A 110 -2.80 30.51 -1.82
CA GLU A 110 -2.17 30.34 -3.13
C GLU A 110 -2.46 28.97 -3.76
N LEU A 111 -3.03 28.04 -3.01
CA LEU A 111 -3.43 26.75 -3.53
C LEU A 111 -4.77 26.91 -4.27
N PRO A 112 -4.85 26.75 -5.61
CA PRO A 112 -6.11 26.92 -6.35
C PRO A 112 -7.08 25.73 -6.16
N ASP A 113 -6.61 24.62 -5.60
CA ASP A 113 -7.38 23.39 -5.46
C ASP A 113 -8.27 23.40 -4.20
N GLU A 114 -9.41 24.06 -4.30
CA GLU A 114 -10.39 24.15 -3.22
C GLU A 114 -10.96 22.78 -2.79
N VAL A 115 -10.99 21.82 -3.71
CA VAL A 115 -11.42 20.45 -3.39
C VAL A 115 -10.38 19.78 -2.50
N PHE A 116 -9.09 19.95 -2.79
CA PHE A 116 -8.01 19.47 -1.94
C PHE A 116 -8.09 20.08 -0.55
N LYS A 117 -8.19 21.41 -0.44
CA LYS A 117 -8.28 22.09 0.86
C LYS A 117 -9.39 21.49 1.71
N ARG A 118 -10.60 21.44 1.15
CA ARG A 118 -11.79 20.93 1.85
C ARG A 118 -11.64 19.46 2.24
N LYS A 119 -11.20 18.61 1.31
CA LYS A 119 -11.14 17.15 1.50
C LYS A 119 -9.94 16.69 2.32
N MET A 120 -8.83 17.42 2.32
CA MET A 120 -7.55 16.92 2.84
C MET A 120 -6.96 17.74 3.97
N LEU A 121 -7.18 19.05 3.99
CA LEU A 121 -6.60 19.90 5.02
C LEU A 121 -7.52 20.02 6.24
N ASP A 122 -6.94 20.12 7.43
CA ASP A 122 -7.67 20.53 8.63
C ASP A 122 -7.83 22.06 8.71
N GLU A 123 -8.47 22.54 9.78
CA GLU A 123 -8.71 23.97 10.02
C GLU A 123 -7.42 24.78 10.21
N ARG A 124 -6.29 24.11 10.45
CA ARG A 124 -4.96 24.70 10.65
C ARG A 124 -4.07 24.54 9.41
N ASN A 125 -4.63 24.10 8.28
CA ASN A 125 -3.95 23.86 7.00
C ASN A 125 -2.92 22.72 7.02
N TYR A 126 -3.03 21.79 7.96
CA TYR A 126 -2.26 20.54 7.93
C TYR A 126 -2.96 19.48 7.09
N LEU A 127 -2.18 18.66 6.40
CA LEU A 127 -2.69 17.44 5.77
C LEU A 127 -3.21 16.51 6.86
N SER A 128 -4.53 16.32 6.91
CA SER A 128 -5.16 15.53 7.96
C SER A 128 -5.10 14.04 7.64
N THR A 129 -4.34 13.28 8.43
CA THR A 129 -4.29 11.81 8.32
C THR A 129 -5.68 11.19 8.39
N LYS A 130 -6.55 11.70 9.28
CA LYS A 130 -7.93 11.24 9.41
C LYS A 130 -8.69 11.41 8.09
N LYS A 131 -8.69 12.61 7.52
CA LYS A 131 -9.41 12.89 6.28
C LYS A 131 -8.87 12.08 5.11
N VAL A 132 -7.54 11.95 4.99
CA VAL A 132 -6.89 11.15 3.95
C VAL A 132 -7.31 9.68 4.09
N ARG A 133 -7.29 9.12 5.30
CA ARG A 133 -7.68 7.73 5.58
C ARG A 133 -9.15 7.47 5.27
N GLU A 134 -10.06 8.31 5.76
CA GLU A 134 -11.50 8.21 5.50
C GLU A 134 -11.80 8.30 3.99
N TRP A 135 -11.12 9.20 3.29
CA TRP A 135 -11.24 9.34 1.85
C TRP A 135 -10.75 8.09 1.09
N MET A 136 -9.59 7.55 1.45
CA MET A 136 -9.04 6.34 0.84
C MET A 136 -9.94 5.14 1.08
N ILE A 137 -10.36 4.90 2.33
CA ILE A 137 -11.32 3.82 2.66
C ILE A 137 -12.59 4.00 1.82
N GLY A 138 -13.14 5.22 1.75
CA GLY A 138 -14.35 5.48 0.98
C GLY A 138 -14.21 5.18 -0.51
N ILE A 139 -13.07 5.48 -1.14
CA ILE A 139 -12.83 5.15 -2.55
C ILE A 139 -12.68 3.65 -2.74
N VAL A 140 -11.86 3.00 -1.90
CA VAL A 140 -11.61 1.57 -1.96
C VAL A 140 -12.90 0.78 -1.79
N THR A 141 -13.72 1.10 -0.78
CA THR A 141 -15.03 0.45 -0.57
C THR A 141 -15.94 0.64 -1.78
N LYS A 142 -15.99 1.84 -2.38
CA LYS A 142 -16.80 2.07 -3.59
C LYS A 142 -16.32 1.26 -4.79
N ALA A 143 -15.01 1.10 -4.94
CA ALA A 143 -14.42 0.30 -6.01
C ALA A 143 -14.72 -1.20 -5.80
N LEU A 144 -14.54 -1.71 -4.59
CA LEU A 144 -14.82 -3.09 -4.23
C LEU A 144 -16.30 -3.45 -4.38
N ASN A 145 -17.23 -2.55 -4.04
CA ASN A 145 -18.66 -2.78 -4.22
C ASN A 145 -19.09 -2.96 -5.69
N LYS A 146 -18.23 -2.58 -6.65
CA LYS A 146 -18.45 -2.78 -8.08
C LYS A 146 -17.71 -3.99 -8.63
N TYR A 147 -16.81 -4.56 -7.84
CA TYR A 147 -16.00 -5.68 -8.25
C TYR A 147 -16.80 -6.97 -8.09
N ASP A 148 -17.03 -7.67 -9.19
CA ASP A 148 -17.65 -8.99 -9.15
C ASP A 148 -16.58 -10.05 -8.89
N PHE A 149 -16.54 -10.54 -7.65
CA PHE A 149 -15.63 -11.61 -7.23
C PHE A 149 -15.95 -12.98 -7.87
N SER A 150 -17.05 -13.12 -8.63
CA SER A 150 -17.44 -14.36 -9.31
C SER A 150 -16.42 -14.89 -10.32
N THR A 151 -15.43 -14.07 -10.70
CA THR A 151 -14.39 -14.43 -11.69
C THR A 151 -13.08 -14.96 -11.07
N VAL A 152 -12.99 -15.04 -9.74
CA VAL A 152 -11.90 -15.68 -9.01
C VAL A 152 -12.48 -16.95 -8.40
N ASP A 153 -12.02 -18.12 -8.85
CA ASP A 153 -12.53 -19.44 -8.47
C ASP A 153 -12.82 -19.50 -6.97
N ALA A 154 -14.10 -19.52 -6.60
CA ALA A 154 -14.62 -19.22 -5.26
C ALA A 154 -14.42 -20.38 -4.28
N ARG A 155 -13.30 -21.10 -4.39
CA ARG A 155 -12.90 -22.17 -3.50
C ARG A 155 -11.63 -21.71 -2.80
N GLU A 156 -11.79 -21.22 -1.57
CA GLU A 156 -10.76 -21.08 -0.52
C GLU A 156 -10.07 -19.72 -0.25
N ALA A 157 -10.65 -18.55 -0.53
CA ALA A 157 -10.08 -17.32 0.05
C ALA A 157 -11.10 -16.23 0.38
N THR A 158 -11.30 -16.01 1.68
CA THR A 158 -11.87 -14.76 2.21
C THR A 158 -10.74 -13.73 2.27
N TYR A 159 -10.74 -12.76 1.35
CA TYR A 159 -9.76 -11.68 1.37
C TYR A 159 -10.22 -10.56 2.30
N HIS A 160 -9.45 -10.28 3.35
CA HIS A 160 -9.65 -9.13 4.23
C HIS A 160 -8.71 -8.00 3.80
N LEU A 161 -9.27 -6.92 3.24
CA LEU A 161 -8.49 -5.70 2.99
C LEU A 161 -8.53 -4.82 4.24
N THR A 162 -7.40 -4.71 4.93
CA THR A 162 -7.23 -3.79 6.04
C THR A 162 -6.55 -2.52 5.52
N VAL A 163 -7.19 -1.36 5.74
CA VAL A 163 -6.55 -0.05 5.51
C VAL A 163 -6.09 0.46 6.88
N SER A 164 -4.80 0.29 7.18
CA SER A 164 -4.14 0.81 8.37
C SER A 164 -4.08 2.34 8.33
#